data_AF-A0A6G2DE09-F1
#
_entry.id   AF-A0A6G2DE09-F1
#
_cell.length_a   1.000
_cell.length_b   1.000
_cell.length_c   1.000
_cell.angle_alpha   90.00
_cell.angle_beta   90.00
_cell.angle_gamma   90.00
#
_symmetry.space_group_name_H-M   'P 1'
#
loop_
_entity.id
_entity.type
_entity.pdbx_description
1 polymer ?
#
loop_
_entity_poly.entity_id
_entity_poly.type
_entity_poly.pdbx_seq_one_letter_code
_entity_poly.pdbx_strand_id
1 'polypeptide(L)'
;LEELYQLALQRREESPLIGQLAILDQASANELFPGLQGFDRLLYASGGARVDGHLLVTRLLEASQVKLVKEKVTLTPLASGYQIGEEEFEQVILATGAWLGDMLEPLGYAVDVRPQKGQLRDYQLVQDMEAYPVVMPEGEWDLIPFAGGKLSLGATHENDMGFDLTV
;
A
#
# COMPACT_ATOMS: atom_id res chain seq x y z
N LEU A 1 -13.84 19.43 -1.26
CA LEU A 1 -13.23 19.54 0.08
C LEU A 1 -14.22 19.43 1.22
N GLU A 2 -15.31 20.21 1.26
CA GLU A 2 -16.28 20.16 2.37
C GLU A 2 -16.88 18.76 2.56
N GLU A 3 -17.34 18.12 1.48
CA GLU A 3 -17.87 16.75 1.54
C GLU A 3 -16.84 15.73 2.06
N LEU A 4 -15.58 15.85 1.63
CA LEU A 4 -14.47 15.02 2.12
C LEU A 4 -14.18 15.27 3.61
N TYR A 5 -14.26 16.52 4.06
CA TYR A 5 -14.09 16.89 5.47
C TYR A 5 -15.19 16.26 6.33
N GLN A 6 -16.46 16.36 5.92
CA GLN A 6 -17.58 15.74 6.62
C GLN A 6 -17.47 14.20 6.64
N LEU A 7 -17.08 13.59 5.52
CA LEU A 7 -16.82 12.16 5.44
C LEU A 7 -15.69 11.74 6.40
N ALA A 8 -14.60 12.51 6.46
CA ALA A 8 -13.49 12.24 7.37
C ALA A 8 -13.91 12.39 8.84
N LEU A 9 -14.76 13.37 9.16
CA LEU A 9 -15.33 13.52 10.51
C LEU A 9 -16.17 12.31 10.91
N GLN A 10 -17.04 11.82 10.02
CA GLN A 10 -17.85 10.64 10.26
C GLN A 10 -16.96 9.41 10.50
N ARG A 11 -15.95 9.18 9.64
CA ARG A 11 -15.02 8.04 9.77
C ARG A 11 -14.16 8.11 11.03
N ARG A 12 -13.92 9.30 11.58
CA ARG A 12 -13.14 9.49 12.80
C ARG A 12 -13.84 8.92 14.04
N GLU A 13 -15.17 8.80 14.03
CA GLU A 13 -15.91 8.17 15.13
C GLU A 13 -15.54 6.70 15.30
N GLU A 14 -15.37 5.98 14.18
CA GLU A 14 -14.97 4.58 14.15
C GLU A 14 -13.44 4.40 14.20
N SER A 15 -12.70 5.38 13.69
CA SER A 15 -11.22 5.37 13.68
C SER A 15 -10.65 6.67 14.24
N PRO A 16 -10.51 6.79 15.58
CA PRO A 16 -9.95 7.97 16.23
C PRO A 16 -8.53 8.31 15.77
N LEU A 17 -7.80 7.33 15.23
CA LEU A 17 -6.45 7.49 14.69
C LEU A 17 -6.37 8.50 13.55
N ILE A 18 -7.46 8.83 12.85
CA ILE A 18 -7.52 9.92 11.86
C ILE A 18 -7.04 11.25 12.46
N GLY A 19 -7.24 11.45 13.76
CA GLY A 19 -6.73 12.60 14.49
C GLY A 19 -7.44 13.91 14.18
N GLN A 20 -6.68 14.99 14.13
CA GLN A 20 -7.18 16.33 13.86
C GLN A 20 -7.35 16.55 12.37
N LEU A 21 -8.49 17.14 11.99
CA LEU A 21 -8.82 17.46 10.61
C LEU A 21 -8.87 18.97 10.44
N ALA A 22 -8.26 19.49 9.39
CA ALA A 22 -8.28 20.91 9.06
C ALA A 22 -8.32 21.12 7.55
N ILE A 23 -9.03 22.16 7.11
CA ILE A 23 -8.85 22.69 5.76
C ILE A 23 -7.74 23.74 5.84
N LEU A 24 -6.63 23.52 5.15
CA LEU A 24 -5.50 24.43 5.12
C LEU A 24 -5.48 25.22 3.80
N ASP A 25 -5.07 26.48 3.88
CA ASP A 25 -4.70 27.27 2.71
C ASP A 25 -3.24 27.01 2.32
N GLN A 26 -2.78 27.67 1.25
CA GLN A 26 -1.39 27.54 0.78
C GLN A 26 -0.37 27.97 1.83
N ALA A 27 -0.64 29.02 2.62
CA ALA A 27 0.33 29.55 3.58
C ALA A 27 0.56 28.54 4.71
N SER A 28 -0.51 28.01 5.31
CA SER A 28 -0.42 26.97 6.34
C SER A 28 0.15 25.66 5.80
N ALA A 29 -0.22 25.27 4.58
CA ALA A 29 0.33 24.06 3.96
C ALA A 29 1.85 24.18 3.72
N ASN A 30 2.34 25.35 3.34
CA ASN A 30 3.75 25.60 3.07
C ASN A 30 4.62 25.58 4.34
N GLU A 31 4.03 25.75 5.53
CA GLU A 31 4.72 25.53 6.81
C GLU A 31 5.00 24.03 7.05
N LEU A 32 4.15 23.14 6.54
CA LEU A 32 4.27 21.68 6.69
C LEU A 32 5.05 21.03 5.55
N PHE A 33 4.85 21.52 4.33
CA PHE A 33 5.50 21.03 3.12
C PHE A 33 5.97 22.22 2.27
N PRO A 34 7.17 22.77 2.55
CA PRO A 34 7.72 23.89 1.79
C PRO A 34 7.81 23.62 0.30
N GLY A 35 7.29 24.55 -0.50
CA GLY A 35 7.36 24.51 -1.96
C GLY A 35 6.24 23.72 -2.64
N LEU A 36 5.26 23.21 -1.88
CA LEU A 36 4.06 22.61 -2.46
C LEU A 36 3.24 23.70 -3.18
N GLN A 37 2.87 23.46 -4.44
CA GLN A 37 2.14 24.40 -5.29
C GLN A 37 1.06 23.68 -6.09
N GLY A 38 0.17 24.44 -6.76
CA GLY A 38 -0.85 23.90 -7.67
C GLY A 38 -2.19 23.55 -7.03
N PHE A 39 -2.48 24.09 -5.84
CA PHE A 39 -3.74 23.89 -5.12
C PHE A 39 -4.16 25.19 -4.42
N ASP A 40 -5.46 25.43 -4.25
CA ASP A 40 -5.95 26.59 -3.47
C ASP A 40 -6.04 26.27 -1.97
N ARG A 41 -6.56 25.09 -1.65
CA ARG A 41 -6.74 24.57 -0.29
C ARG A 41 -6.60 23.05 -0.30
N LEU A 42 -6.32 22.47 0.87
CA LEU A 42 -6.24 21.02 1.05
C LEU A 42 -6.94 20.57 2.33
N LEU A 43 -7.23 19.27 2.41
CA LEU A 43 -7.68 18.61 3.63
C LEU A 43 -6.47 17.97 4.32
N TYR A 44 -6.17 18.44 5.54
CA TYR A 44 -5.13 17.88 6.39
C TYR A 44 -5.74 16.93 7.42
N ALA A 45 -5.12 15.78 7.60
CA ALA A 45 -5.43 14.80 8.65
C ALA A 45 -4.16 14.49 9.44
N SER A 46 -4.10 14.85 10.72
CA SER A 46 -2.90 14.69 11.55
C SER A 46 -2.54 13.24 11.84
N GLY A 47 -3.51 12.33 11.67
CA GLY A 47 -3.32 10.89 11.80
C GLY A 47 -2.72 10.21 10.57
N GLY A 48 -2.56 10.95 9.47
CA GLY A 48 -1.91 10.44 8.26
C GLY A 48 -0.50 9.98 8.57
N ALA A 49 -0.19 8.75 8.18
CA ALA A 49 1.11 8.14 8.38
C ALA A 49 1.54 7.38 7.12
N ARG A 50 2.79 6.95 7.11
CA ARG A 50 3.39 6.16 6.05
C ARG A 50 4.21 5.04 6.66
N VAL A 51 4.44 4.00 5.88
CA VAL A 51 5.17 2.82 6.33
C VAL A 51 6.05 2.32 5.19
N ASP A 52 7.27 1.89 5.53
CA ASP A 52 8.06 1.06 4.63
C ASP A 52 7.50 -0.36 4.67
N GLY A 53 6.82 -0.76 3.60
CA GLY A 53 6.17 -2.07 3.52
C GLY A 53 7.17 -3.24 3.58
N HIS A 54 8.36 -3.09 3.00
CA HIS A 54 9.38 -4.13 3.04
C HIS A 54 9.90 -4.34 4.46
N LEU A 55 10.17 -3.24 5.18
CA LEU A 55 10.59 -3.29 6.57
C LEU A 55 9.48 -3.88 7.46
N LEU A 56 8.22 -3.47 7.27
CA LEU A 56 7.09 -4.02 8.02
C LEU A 56 6.97 -5.54 7.85
N VAL A 57 6.97 -6.03 6.61
CA VAL A 57 6.90 -7.48 6.32
C VAL A 57 8.08 -8.21 6.94
N THR A 58 9.29 -7.66 6.83
CA THR A 58 10.49 -8.24 7.44
C THR A 58 10.32 -8.39 8.96
N ARG A 59 9.86 -7.33 9.64
CA ARG A 59 9.64 -7.35 11.10
C ARG A 59 8.54 -8.33 11.51
N LEU A 60 7.47 -8.45 10.73
CA LEU A 60 6.39 -9.40 11.01
C LEU A 60 6.88 -10.85 10.86
N LEU A 61 7.66 -11.15 9.83
CA LEU A 61 8.25 -12.48 9.63
C LEU A 61 9.19 -12.84 10.77
N GLU A 62 10.10 -11.92 11.16
CA GLU A 62 11.00 -12.10 12.31
C GLU A 62 10.22 -12.38 13.61
N ALA A 63 9.16 -11.62 13.87
CA ALA A 63 8.35 -11.76 15.07
C ALA A 63 7.51 -13.05 15.09
N SER A 64 7.05 -13.50 13.91
CA SER A 64 6.18 -14.67 13.78
C SER A 64 6.86 -16.00 14.11
N GLN A 65 8.19 -16.07 13.95
CA GLN A 65 9.00 -17.29 14.11
C GLN A 65 8.53 -18.49 13.26
N VAL A 66 7.74 -18.25 12.21
CA VAL A 66 7.25 -19.31 11.32
C VAL A 66 8.36 -19.82 10.40
N LYS A 67 8.28 -21.09 10.00
CA LYS A 67 9.17 -21.66 8.96
C LYS A 67 8.85 -21.00 7.61
N LEU A 68 9.75 -20.12 7.16
CA LEU A 68 9.65 -19.51 5.83
C LEU A 68 10.33 -20.38 4.78
N VAL A 69 9.56 -20.83 3.78
CA VAL A 69 10.07 -21.54 2.60
C VAL A 69 9.86 -20.64 1.38
N LYS A 70 10.95 -20.30 0.67
CA LYS A 70 10.93 -19.37 -0.48
C LYS A 70 10.88 -20.13 -1.79
N GLU A 71 9.73 -20.73 -2.08
CA GLU A 71 9.53 -21.55 -3.28
C GLU A 71 8.17 -21.26 -3.92
N LYS A 72 8.08 -21.48 -5.24
CA LYS A 72 6.78 -21.49 -5.91
C LYS A 72 6.10 -22.83 -5.61
N VAL A 73 4.87 -22.77 -5.13
CA VAL A 73 4.09 -23.96 -4.75
C VAL A 73 2.85 -24.12 -5.60
N THR A 74 2.35 -25.35 -5.67
CA THR A 74 1.03 -25.70 -6.21
C THR A 74 0.22 -26.38 -5.11
N LEU A 75 -1.10 -26.25 -5.16
CA LEU A 75 -2.01 -26.85 -4.19
C LEU A 75 -2.67 -28.10 -4.78
N THR A 76 -2.56 -29.24 -4.10
CA THR A 76 -3.30 -30.46 -4.47
C THR A 76 -4.30 -30.81 -3.37
N PRO A 77 -5.62 -30.78 -3.63
CA PRO A 77 -6.62 -31.18 -2.64
C PRO A 77 -6.52 -32.68 -2.33
N LEU A 78 -6.64 -33.01 -1.05
CA LEU A 78 -6.72 -34.38 -0.52
C LEU A 78 -8.07 -34.57 0.19
N ALA A 79 -8.39 -35.82 0.56
CA ALA A 79 -9.63 -36.12 1.28
C ALA A 79 -9.73 -35.44 2.67
N SER A 80 -8.59 -35.19 3.32
CA SER A 80 -8.50 -34.62 4.67
C SER A 80 -7.75 -33.29 4.74
N GLY A 81 -7.52 -32.63 3.61
CA GLY A 81 -6.75 -31.38 3.57
C GLY A 81 -6.13 -31.10 2.21
N TYR A 82 -4.86 -30.69 2.22
CA TYR A 82 -4.14 -30.28 1.03
C TYR A 82 -2.67 -30.71 1.08
N GLN A 83 -2.13 -31.06 -0.07
CA GLN A 83 -0.71 -31.32 -0.25
C GLN A 83 -0.03 -30.12 -0.90
N ILE A 84 1.11 -29.73 -0.33
CA ILE A 84 2.01 -28.69 -0.85
C ILE A 84 3.43 -29.27 -0.85
N GLY A 85 3.98 -29.52 -2.03
CA GLY A 85 5.25 -30.24 -2.16
C GLY A 85 5.13 -31.65 -1.58
N GLU A 86 6.01 -31.98 -0.62
CA GLU A 86 6.02 -33.26 0.09
C GLU A 86 5.28 -33.21 1.44
N GLU A 87 4.76 -32.06 1.84
CA GLU A 87 4.08 -31.87 3.14
C GLU A 87 2.55 -31.81 2.97
N GLU A 88 1.82 -32.38 3.93
CA GLU A 88 0.36 -32.35 4.00
C GLU A 88 -0.14 -31.39 5.10
N PHE A 89 -1.19 -30.64 4.81
CA PHE A 89 -1.77 -29.63 5.68
C PHE A 89 -3.28 -29.81 5.79
N GLU A 90 -3.82 -29.79 7.01
CA GLU A 90 -5.27 -29.84 7.24
C GLU A 90 -5.99 -28.57 6.76
N GLN A 91 -5.30 -27.43 6.84
CA GLN A 91 -5.81 -26.12 6.47
C GLN A 91 -4.75 -25.31 5.71
N VAL A 92 -5.20 -24.56 4.71
CA VAL A 92 -4.35 -23.69 3.90
C VAL A 92 -5.02 -22.32 3.79
N ILE A 93 -4.24 -21.26 4.05
CA ILE A 93 -4.64 -19.87 3.82
C ILE A 93 -3.92 -19.39 2.56
N LEU A 94 -4.69 -18.99 1.55
CA LEU A 94 -4.15 -18.43 0.31
C LEU A 94 -3.98 -16.92 0.45
N ALA A 95 -2.72 -16.48 0.59
CA ALA A 95 -2.33 -15.07 0.62
C ALA A 95 -1.47 -14.71 -0.60
N THR A 96 -1.87 -15.15 -1.80
CA THR A 96 -1.09 -15.12 -3.04
C THR A 96 -1.28 -13.86 -3.89
N GLY A 97 -1.98 -12.84 -3.38
CA GLY A 97 -2.16 -11.55 -4.05
C GLY A 97 -2.69 -11.68 -5.48
N ALA A 98 -2.06 -10.98 -6.43
CA ALA A 98 -2.44 -10.99 -7.85
C ALA A 98 -2.33 -12.38 -8.52
N TRP A 99 -1.60 -13.33 -7.92
CA TRP A 99 -1.47 -14.71 -8.41
C TRP A 99 -2.56 -15.66 -7.90
N LEU A 100 -3.60 -15.15 -7.22
CA LEU A 100 -4.68 -16.00 -6.72
C LEU A 100 -5.39 -16.79 -7.84
N GLY A 101 -5.57 -16.19 -9.01
CA GLY A 101 -6.16 -16.86 -10.17
C GLY A 101 -5.35 -18.06 -10.62
N ASP A 102 -4.07 -17.86 -10.91
CA ASP A 102 -3.13 -18.91 -11.32
C ASP A 102 -3.08 -20.09 -10.34
N MET A 103 -3.24 -19.82 -9.04
CA MET A 103 -3.22 -20.84 -8.00
C MET A 103 -4.50 -21.68 -7.94
N LEU A 104 -5.65 -21.09 -8.27
CA LEU A 104 -6.97 -21.70 -8.12
C LEU A 104 -7.55 -22.24 -9.44
N GLU A 105 -7.07 -21.79 -10.59
CA GLU A 105 -7.49 -22.28 -11.91
C GLU A 105 -7.35 -23.81 -12.07
N PRO A 106 -6.24 -24.47 -11.64
CA PRO A 106 -6.12 -25.93 -11.72
C PRO A 106 -7.16 -26.69 -10.90
N LEU A 107 -7.79 -26.02 -9.93
CA LEU A 107 -8.85 -26.57 -9.08
C LEU A 107 -10.26 -26.28 -9.63
N GLY A 108 -10.36 -25.61 -10.78
CA GLY A 108 -11.62 -25.30 -11.46
C GLY A 108 -12.35 -24.08 -10.92
N TYR A 109 -11.69 -23.21 -10.15
CA TYR A 109 -12.29 -21.96 -9.69
C TYR A 109 -11.99 -20.80 -10.64
N ALA A 110 -12.94 -19.87 -10.71
CA ALA A 110 -12.75 -18.55 -11.29
C ALA A 110 -12.64 -17.51 -10.18
N VAL A 111 -11.74 -16.54 -10.34
CA VAL A 111 -11.59 -15.42 -9.40
C VAL A 111 -11.68 -14.10 -10.16
N ASP A 112 -12.22 -13.08 -9.50
CA ASP A 112 -12.25 -11.70 -10.00
C ASP A 112 -11.08 -10.89 -9.39
N VAL A 113 -9.87 -11.41 -9.59
CA VAL A 113 -8.61 -10.79 -9.15
C VAL A 113 -7.68 -10.71 -10.34
N ARG A 114 -7.13 -9.52 -10.60
CA ARG A 114 -6.20 -9.26 -11.69
C ARG A 114 -5.01 -8.41 -11.21
N PRO A 115 -3.80 -8.62 -11.75
CA PRO A 115 -2.71 -7.68 -11.54
C PRO A 115 -3.04 -6.31 -12.14
N GLN A 116 -2.64 -5.25 -11.45
CA GLN A 116 -2.54 -3.90 -12.00
C GLN A 116 -1.11 -3.44 -11.76
N LYS A 117 -0.38 -3.17 -12.83
CA LYS A 117 1.00 -2.70 -12.70
C LYS A 117 0.96 -1.27 -12.16
N GLY A 118 1.83 -0.99 -11.20
CA GLY A 118 2.02 0.36 -10.68
C GLY A 118 3.49 0.64 -10.49
N GLN A 119 3.93 1.76 -11.05
CA GLN A 119 5.32 2.19 -11.04
C GLN A 119 5.49 3.39 -10.11
N LEU A 120 6.44 3.26 -9.19
CA LEU A 120 6.87 4.30 -8.27
C LEU A 120 8.30 4.69 -8.61
N ARG A 121 8.62 5.97 -8.45
CA ARG A 121 9.98 6.48 -8.63
C ARG A 121 10.47 7.16 -7.37
N ASP A 122 11.64 6.74 -6.92
CA ASP A 122 12.34 7.33 -5.78
C ASP A 122 13.28 8.45 -6.24
N TYR A 123 13.21 9.57 -5.54
CA TYR A 123 14.09 10.71 -5.69
C TYR A 123 14.90 10.89 -4.42
N GLN A 124 16.18 11.23 -4.58
CA GLN A 124 17.06 11.59 -3.47
C GLN A 124 17.21 13.10 -3.41
N LEU A 125 16.83 13.68 -2.29
CA LEU A 125 16.93 15.11 -2.00
C LEU A 125 17.97 15.35 -0.90
N VAL A 126 18.40 16.60 -0.78
CA VAL A 126 19.39 17.02 0.23
C VAL A 126 18.72 17.23 1.59
N GLN A 127 17.47 17.68 1.58
CA GLN A 127 16.68 17.94 2.77
C GLN A 127 16.18 16.61 3.34
N ASP A 128 16.28 16.47 4.66
CA ASP A 128 15.58 15.37 5.33
C ASP A 128 14.08 15.62 5.32
N MET A 129 13.31 14.58 4.96
CA MET A 129 11.87 14.67 4.81
C MET A 129 11.11 13.79 5.79
N GLU A 130 11.76 13.31 6.86
CA GLU A 130 11.11 12.52 7.91
C GLU A 130 9.87 13.21 8.51
N ALA A 131 9.93 14.52 8.74
CA ALA A 131 8.81 15.26 9.32
C ALA A 131 7.71 15.64 8.31
N TYR A 132 7.94 15.45 7.02
CA TYR A 132 7.01 15.93 5.99
C TYR A 132 5.78 15.01 5.91
N PRO A 133 4.57 15.56 5.72
CA PRO A 133 3.36 14.75 5.55
C PRO A 133 3.34 14.07 4.17
N VAL A 134 2.56 12.99 4.06
CA VAL A 134 2.18 12.43 2.76
C VAL A 134 1.23 13.40 2.07
N VAL A 135 1.39 13.59 0.76
CA VAL A 135 0.48 14.41 -0.04
C VAL A 135 -0.18 13.53 -1.09
N MET A 136 -1.51 13.58 -1.14
CA MET A 136 -2.34 12.86 -2.11
C MET A 136 -3.09 13.90 -2.97
N PRO A 137 -2.47 14.41 -4.07
CA PRO A 137 -3.15 15.25 -5.04
C PRO A 137 -4.40 14.60 -5.64
N GLU A 138 -5.24 15.41 -6.30
CA GLU A 138 -6.28 14.87 -7.16
C GLU A 138 -5.63 14.09 -8.33
N GLY A 139 -6.02 12.83 -8.51
CA GLY A 139 -5.45 11.92 -9.49
C GLY A 139 -4.86 10.67 -8.85
N GLU A 140 -3.89 10.08 -9.53
CA GLU A 140 -3.26 8.79 -9.14
C GLU A 140 -1.88 8.96 -8.48
N TRP A 141 -1.45 10.20 -8.29
CA TRP A 141 -0.13 10.49 -7.77
C TRP A 141 -0.18 10.62 -6.26
N ASP A 142 0.78 10.00 -5.58
CA ASP A 142 1.09 10.20 -4.17
C ASP A 142 2.53 10.70 -4.05
N LEU A 143 2.75 11.66 -3.15
CA LEU A 143 4.07 12.09 -2.72
C LEU A 143 4.30 11.53 -1.32
N ILE A 144 5.26 10.61 -1.21
CA ILE A 144 5.54 9.88 0.02
C ILE A 144 6.99 10.18 0.43
N PRO A 145 7.21 11.18 1.31
CA PRO A 145 8.53 11.50 1.80
C PRO A 145 9.03 10.43 2.78
N PHE A 146 10.32 10.26 2.96
CA PHE A 146 10.91 9.33 3.94
C PHE A 146 12.11 10.01 4.61
N ALA A 147 12.56 9.44 5.73
CA ALA A 147 13.78 9.86 6.40
C ALA A 147 14.99 9.73 5.46
N GLY A 148 16.01 10.56 5.68
CA GLY A 148 17.23 10.55 4.86
C GLY A 148 17.04 11.16 3.47
N GLY A 149 16.00 11.99 3.30
CA GLY A 149 15.76 12.77 2.08
C GLY A 149 15.24 12.00 0.88
N LYS A 150 14.70 10.79 1.08
CA LYS A 150 14.03 10.03 0.03
C LYS A 150 12.60 10.56 -0.18
N LEU A 151 12.20 10.74 -1.43
CA LEU A 151 10.82 11.05 -1.83
C LEU A 151 10.36 10.06 -2.89
N SER A 152 9.34 9.26 -2.58
CA SER A 152 8.70 8.37 -3.55
C SER A 152 7.53 9.08 -4.22
N LEU A 153 7.42 8.96 -5.54
CA LEU A 153 6.36 9.52 -6.36
C LEU A 153 5.70 8.40 -7.19
N GLY A 154 4.37 8.35 -7.20
CA GLY A 154 3.60 7.38 -7.95
C GLY A 154 2.36 6.93 -7.17
N ALA A 155 1.71 5.82 -7.47
CA ALA A 155 2.02 4.89 -8.56
C ALA A 155 1.26 5.24 -9.84
N THR A 156 1.77 4.82 -11.00
CA THR A 156 0.92 4.68 -12.20
C THR A 156 -0.17 3.63 -11.95
N HIS A 157 -1.30 3.70 -12.65
CA HIS A 157 -2.28 2.61 -12.71
C HIS A 157 -2.37 2.01 -14.12
N GLU A 158 -1.60 0.95 -14.36
CA GLU A 158 -1.49 0.28 -15.65
C GLU A 158 -2.30 -1.02 -15.66
N ASN A 159 -3.57 -0.90 -16.07
CA ASN A 159 -4.57 -1.97 -16.00
C ASN A 159 -4.26 -3.22 -16.83
N ASP A 160 -3.59 -3.06 -17.97
CA ASP A 160 -3.47 -4.12 -18.99
C ASP A 160 -2.04 -4.65 -19.16
N MET A 161 -1.14 -4.30 -18.22
CA MET A 161 0.28 -4.67 -18.29
C MET A 161 0.62 -5.98 -17.57
N GLY A 162 -0.34 -6.60 -16.88
CA GLY A 162 -0.12 -7.89 -16.23
C GLY A 162 1.05 -7.86 -15.23
N PHE A 163 1.97 -8.83 -15.38
CA PHE A 163 3.21 -8.93 -14.59
C PHE A 163 4.45 -8.39 -15.32
N ASP A 164 4.25 -7.49 -16.29
CA ASP A 164 5.36 -6.88 -17.01
C ASP A 164 6.23 -6.00 -16.08
N LEU A 165 7.53 -6.30 -16.07
CA LEU A 165 8.53 -5.60 -15.25
C LEU A 165 9.37 -4.58 -16.05
N THR A 166 9.06 -4.34 -17.33
CA THR A 166 9.76 -3.30 -18.10
C THR A 166 9.43 -1.90 -17.57
N VAL A 167 10.45 -1.03 -17.53
CA VAL A 167 10.38 0.36 -17.04
C VAL A 167 10.66 1.32 -18.20
#